data_AF-A0A951PQW5-F1
#
_entry.id   AF-A0A951PQW5-F1
#
_cell.length_a   1.000
_cell.length_b   1.000
_cell.length_c   1.000
_cell.angle_alpha   90.00
_cell.angle_beta   90.00
_cell.angle_gamma   90.00
#
_symmetry.space_group_name_H-M   'P 1'
#
loop_
_entity.id
_entity.type
_entity.pdbx_description
1 polymer ?
#
loop_
_entity_poly.entity_id
_entity_poly.type
_entity_poly.pdbx_seq_one_letter_code
_entity_poly.pdbx_strand_id
1 'polypeptide(L)' 'MFNLGNGNGFSVRQVIETARQVTNRDINIVECDRRPGDPPLWVGSCDKAQKILGWYPQYSDLSKIISNAWHWHQRCHQ' A
#
# COMPACT_ATOMS: atom_id res chain seq x y z
N MET A 1 9.38 -16.30 -14.58
CA MET A 1 8.65 -15.04 -14.33
C MET A 1 7.55 -15.28 -13.30
N PHE A 2 7.55 -14.47 -12.23
CA PHE A 2 6.61 -14.49 -11.11
C PHE A 2 6.21 -13.05 -10.76
N ASN A 3 4.95 -12.82 -10.41
CA ASN A 3 4.48 -11.57 -9.86
C ASN A 3 4.61 -11.62 -8.33
N LEU A 4 5.12 -10.54 -7.73
CA LEU A 4 5.22 -10.38 -6.29
C LEU A 4 4.34 -9.22 -5.89
N GLY A 5 3.35 -9.49 -5.05
CA GLY A 5 2.39 -8.49 -4.59
C GLY A 5 1.57 -9.04 -3.44
N ASN A 6 0.84 -8.16 -2.76
CA ASN A 6 0.00 -8.55 -1.62
C ASN A 6 -1.28 -9.32 -2.02
N GLY A 7 -1.52 -9.53 -3.32
CA GLY A 7 -2.71 -10.23 -3.84
C GLY A 7 -3.99 -9.38 -3.80
N ASN A 8 -4.13 -8.50 -2.81
CA ASN A 8 -5.20 -7.53 -2.69
C ASN A 8 -4.68 -6.11 -2.99
N GLY A 9 -5.40 -5.37 -3.84
CA GLY A 9 -5.16 -3.95 -4.05
C GLY A 9 -5.83 -3.11 -2.94
N PHE A 10 -5.21 -1.99 -2.61
CA PHE A 10 -5.81 -0.98 -1.73
C PHE A 10 -6.18 0.26 -2.55
N SER A 11 -7.34 0.83 -2.27
CA SER A 11 -7.73 2.12 -2.86
C SER A 11 -6.93 3.27 -2.25
N VAL A 12 -6.79 4.37 -3.01
CA VAL A 12 -6.14 5.60 -2.51
C VAL A 12 -6.82 6.10 -1.22
N ARG A 13 -8.16 6.03 -1.14
CA ARG A 13 -8.90 6.43 0.06
C ARG A 13 -8.57 5.57 1.28
N GLN A 14 -8.43 4.25 1.11
CA GLN A 14 -8.02 3.36 2.20
C GLN A 14 -6.61 3.70 2.70
N VAL A 15 -5.67 3.99 1.80
CA VAL A 15 -4.31 4.40 2.16
C VAL A 15 -4.31 5.70 2.97
N ILE A 16 -5.06 6.72 2.52
CA ILE A 16 -5.14 8.00 3.25
C ILE A 16 -5.77 7.83 4.63
N GLU A 17 -6.84 7.05 4.72
CA GLU A 17 -7.52 6.82 6.00
C GLU A 17 -6.63 6.07 6.99
N THR A 18 -5.97 4.99 6.55
CA THR A 18 -5.00 4.28 7.40
C THR A 18 -3.82 5.18 7.78
N ALA A 19 -3.36 6.06 6.88
CA ALA A 19 -2.33 7.04 7.20
C ALA A 19 -2.77 8.04 8.27
N ARG A 20 -4.01 8.55 8.23
CA ARG A 20 -4.54 9.40 9.31
C ARG A 20 -4.53 8.68 10.65
N GLN A 21 -5.00 7.44 10.67
CA GLN A 21 -5.07 6.62 11.89
C GLN A 21 -3.68 6.34 12.47
N VAL A 22 -2.71 5.97 11.64
CA VAL A 22 -1.34 5.65 12.07
C VAL A 22 -0.58 6.89 12.53
N THR A 23 -0.71 8.01 11.81
CA THR A 23 0.03 9.23 12.12
C THR A 23 -0.64 10.08 13.21
N ASN A 24 -1.94 9.84 13.45
CA ASN A 24 -2.82 10.66 14.28
C ASN A 24 -2.74 12.16 13.90
N ARG A 25 -2.57 12.43 12.61
CA ARG A 25 -2.49 13.77 12.02
C ARG A 25 -3.61 13.95 11.01
N ASP A 26 -4.08 15.19 10.93
CA ASP A 26 -5.00 15.54 9.86
C ASP A 26 -4.25 15.62 8.52
N ILE A 27 -4.86 15.05 7.50
CA ILE A 27 -4.31 14.98 6.14
C ILE A 27 -5.32 15.67 5.23
N ASN A 28 -4.95 16.85 4.74
CA ASN A 28 -5.75 17.60 3.79
C ASN A 28 -5.83 16.85 2.46
N ILE A 29 -7.06 16.52 2.02
CA ILE A 29 -7.32 15.89 0.73
C ILE A 29 -7.88 16.94 -0.22
N VAL A 30 -7.28 17.05 -1.40
CA VAL A 30 -7.81 17.81 -2.53
C VAL A 30 -8.14 16.82 -3.63
N GLU A 31 -9.44 16.62 -3.88
CA GLU A 31 -9.90 15.78 -4.99
C GLU A 31 -9.52 16.46 -6.32
N CYS A 32 -8.99 15.67 -7.26
CA CYS A 32 -8.56 16.16 -8.58
C CYS A 32 -8.95 15.16 -9.67
N ASP A 33 -8.94 15.63 -10.92
CA ASP A 33 -9.26 14.79 -12.07
C ASP A 33 -8.30 13.59 -12.16
N ARG A 34 -8.84 12.46 -12.63
CA ARG A 34 -8.06 11.25 -12.85
C ARG A 34 -6.95 11.51 -13.85
N ARG A 35 -5.74 11.05 -13.52
CA ARG A 35 -4.61 11.14 -14.44
C ARG A 35 -4.91 10.34 -15.72
N PRO A 36 -4.75 10.94 -16.91
CA PRO A 36 -4.99 10.24 -18.16
C PRO A 36 -4.01 9.06 -18.29
N GLY A 37 -4.54 7.88 -18.60
CA GLY A 37 -3.75 6.65 -18.76
C GLY A 37 -3.73 5.72 -17.54
N ASP A 38 -4.12 6.18 -16.35
CA ASP A 38 -4.17 5.29 -15.18
C ASP A 38 -5.39 4.36 -15.26
N PRO A 39 -5.24 3.02 -15.23
CA PRO A 39 -6.36 2.09 -15.14
C PRO A 39 -7.05 2.16 -13.77
N PRO A 40 -8.34 1.77 -13.66
CA PRO A 40 -9.10 1.92 -12.42
C PRO A 40 -8.65 0.94 -11.33
N LEU A 41 -8.04 -0.18 -11.74
CA LEU A 41 -7.47 -1.19 -10.85
C LEU A 41 -6.28 -1.86 -11.55
N TRP A 42 -5.16 -1.98 -10.84
CA TRP A 42 -4.01 -2.73 -11.32
C TRP A 42 -3.37 -3.48 -10.16
N VAL A 43 -3.54 -4.81 -10.13
CA VAL A 43 -3.07 -5.68 -9.04
C VAL A 43 -2.42 -6.91 -9.65
N GLY A 44 -1.17 -7.19 -9.27
CA GLY A 44 -0.49 -8.41 -9.67
C GLY A 44 -0.95 -9.61 -8.83
N SER A 45 -1.48 -10.65 -9.46
CA SER A 45 -1.75 -11.93 -8.78
C SER A 45 -0.45 -12.57 -8.32
N CYS A 46 -0.34 -12.93 -7.04
CA CYS A 46 0.81 -13.62 -6.46
C CYS A 46 0.63 -15.16 -6.40
N ASP A 47 -0.45 -15.70 -6.99
CA ASP A 47 -0.82 -17.12 -6.86
C ASP A 47 0.29 -18.06 -7.34
N LYS A 48 0.98 -17.66 -8.42
CA LYS A 48 2.09 -18.44 -8.99
C LYS A 48 3.29 -18.49 -8.04
N ALA A 49 3.58 -17.40 -7.33
CA ALA A 49 4.68 -17.34 -6.38
C ALA A 49 4.36 -18.15 -5.10
N GLN A 50 3.12 -18.08 -4.62
CA GLN A 50 2.67 -18.89 -3.48
C GLN A 50 2.76 -20.39 -3.77
N LYS A 51 2.24 -20.84 -4.93
CA LYS A 51 2.17 -22.26 -5.28
C LYS A 51 3.52 -22.89 -5.59
N ILE A 52 4.41 -22.18 -6.27
CA ILE A 52 5.68 -22.75 -6.76
C ILE A 52 6.83 -22.49 -5.81
N LEU A 53 6.90 -21.29 -5.22
CA LEU A 53 8.01 -20.88 -4.37
C LEU A 53 7.68 -21.00 -2.88
N GLY A 54 6.43 -21.29 -2.50
CA GLY A 54 5.98 -21.19 -1.12
C GLY A 54 6.09 -19.77 -0.58
N TRP A 55 6.10 -18.76 -1.46
CA TRP A 55 6.33 -17.37 -1.09
C TRP A 55 5.04 -16.73 -0.62
N TYR A 56 4.99 -16.33 0.65
CA TYR A 56 3.88 -15.63 1.26
C TYR A 56 4.33 -14.27 1.82
N PRO A 57 3.65 -13.16 1.48
CA PRO A 57 4.01 -11.85 2.01
C PRO A 57 3.73 -11.80 3.52
N GLN A 58 4.77 -11.56 4.32
CA GLN A 58 4.65 -11.47 5.78
C GLN A 58 4.12 -10.11 6.27
N TYR A 59 4.28 -9.06 5.45
CA TYR A 59 3.86 -7.70 5.74
C TYR A 59 2.83 -7.22 4.72
N SER A 60 1.73 -7.97 4.58
CA SER A 60 0.65 -7.62 3.64
C SER A 60 -0.35 -6.59 4.20
N ASP A 61 -0.32 -6.39 5.51
CA ASP A 61 -1.20 -5.47 6.22
C ASP A 61 -0.82 -4.00 5.95
N LEU A 62 -1.79 -3.21 5.48
CA LEU A 62 -1.59 -1.82 5.09
C LEU A 62 -1.17 -0.94 6.29
N SER A 63 -1.74 -1.20 7.48
CA SER A 63 -1.41 -0.44 8.69
C SER A 63 0.05 -0.66 9.10
N LYS A 64 0.54 -1.90 9.05
CA LYS A 64 1.96 -2.22 9.30
C LYS A 64 2.89 -1.56 8.29
N ILE A 65 2.54 -1.58 7.00
CA ILE A 65 3.34 -0.94 5.94
C ILE A 65 3.48 0.57 6.24
N ILE A 66 2.36 1.24 6.47
CA ILE A 66 2.32 2.69 6.74
C ILE A 66 3.02 3.02 8.06
N SER A 67 2.82 2.23 9.11
CA SER A 67 3.47 2.42 10.42
C SER A 67 4.99 2.32 10.31
N ASN A 68 5.51 1.30 9.61
CA ASN A 68 6.94 1.16 9.39
C ASN A 68 7.52 2.34 8.60
N ALA A 69 6.83 2.78 7.55
CA ALA A 69 7.24 3.95 6.78
C ALA A 69 7.22 5.23 7.64
N TRP A 70 6.20 5.40 8.47
CA TRP A 70 6.07 6.55 9.36
C TRP A 70 7.19 6.61 10.41
N HIS A 71 7.49 5.48 11.06
CA HIS A 71 8.61 5.40 12.01
C HIS A 71 9.94 5.75 11.35
N TRP A 72 10.17 5.30 10.12
CA TRP A 72 11.36 5.69 9.35
C TRP A 72 11.40 7.20 9.09
N HIS A 73 10.28 7.77 8.61
CA HIS A 73 10.21 9.21 8.35
C HIS A 73 10.46 10.06 9.60
N GLN A 74 9.94 9.65 10.76
CA GLN A 74 10.19 10.35 12.03
C GLN A 74 11.66 10.32 12.45
N ARG A 75 12.40 9.26 12.10
CA ARG A 75 13.80 9.09 12.51
C ARG A 75 14.78 9.75 11.54
N CYS A 76 14.45 9.82 10.25
CA CYS A 76 15.36 10.29 9.20
C CYS A 76 15.08 11.71 8.70
N HIS A 77 13.93 12.28 9.04
CA HIS A 77 13.53 13.63 8.62
C HIS A 77 13.14 14.52 9.81
N GLN A 78 13.70 14.24 11.00
CA GLN A 78 13.74 15.20 12.12
C GLN A 78 15.00 16.05 12.05
#